data_AF-A0AAU2ZFT1-F1
#
_entry.id   AF-A0AAU2ZFT1-F1
#
_cell.length_a   1.000
_cell.length_b   1.000
_cell.length_c   1.000
_cell.angle_alpha   90.00
_cell.angle_beta   90.00
_cell.angle_gamma   90.00
#
_symmetry.space_group_name_H-M   'P 1'
#
loop_
_entity.id
_entity.type
_entity.pdbx_description
1 polymer ?
#
loop_
_entity_poly.entity_id
_entity_poly.type
_entity_poly.pdbx_seq_one_letter_code
_entity_poly.pdbx_strand_id
1 'polypeptide(L)' 'MSIYQIYRELRRVGQVTVGTANGRRGEMKYVAACAAEDCGWAVEYDDVTPAMVAAQGHRCTVR' A
#
# COMPACT_ATOMS: atom_id res chain seq x y z
N MET A 1 -12.62 5.95 19.16
CA MET A 1 -11.78 4.75 19.31
C MET A 1 -10.74 4.78 18.21
N SER A 2 -9.46 4.92 18.59
CA SER A 2 -8.36 5.02 17.64
C SER A 2 -8.17 3.68 16.93
N ILE A 3 -8.47 3.66 15.64
CA ILE A 3 -8.40 2.50 14.76
C ILE A 3 -6.92 2.35 14.42
N TYR A 4 -6.18 1.57 15.19
CA TYR A 4 -4.86 1.14 14.73
C TYR A 4 -5.10 0.29 13.48
N GLN A 5 -5.00 0.89 12.29
CA GLN A 5 -4.89 0.16 11.04
C GLN A 5 -3.54 -0.56 11.10
N ILE A 6 -3.55 -1.80 11.59
CA ILE A 6 -2.34 -2.60 11.69
C ILE A 6 -1.93 -2.91 10.26
N TYR A 7 -0.89 -2.22 9.78
CA TYR A 7 -0.28 -2.52 8.50
C TYR A 7 0.60 -3.76 8.63
N ARG A 8 0.39 -4.73 7.75
CA ARG A 8 1.25 -5.91 7.62
C ARG A 8 1.87 -5.94 6.23
N GLU A 9 3.19 -5.78 6.17
CA GLU A 9 3.94 -5.91 4.92
C GLU A 9 3.86 -7.34 4.38
N LEU A 10 3.58 -7.45 3.07
CA LEU A 10 3.55 -8.72 2.34
C LEU A 10 4.68 -8.82 1.32
N ARG A 11 4.92 -7.74 0.56
CA ARG A 11 5.88 -7.69 -0.56
C ARG A 11 6.44 -6.27 -0.75
N ARG A 12 7.59 -6.16 -1.41
CA ARG A 12 8.13 -4.91 -1.94
C ARG A 12 8.36 -5.02 -3.44
N VAL A 13 8.03 -3.96 -4.17
CA VAL A 13 8.22 -3.82 -5.61
C VAL A 13 8.92 -2.49 -5.85
N GLY A 14 10.23 -2.54 -6.10
CA GLY A 14 11.05 -1.33 -6.12
C GLY A 14 10.97 -0.58 -4.78
N GLN A 15 10.63 0.71 -4.83
CA GLN A 15 10.41 1.56 -3.65
C GLN A 15 8.99 1.43 -3.08
N VAL A 16 8.10 0.67 -3.70
CA VAL A 16 6.72 0.47 -3.22
C VAL A 16 6.65 -0.72 -2.28
N THR A 17 6.01 -0.52 -1.14
CA THR A 17 5.68 -1.60 -0.19
C THR A 17 4.20 -1.94 -0.35
N VAL A 18 3.91 -3.24 -0.47
CA VAL A 18 2.56 -3.78 -0.54
C VAL A 18 2.27 -4.56 0.74
N GLY A 19 1.13 -4.30 1.34
CA GLY A 19 0.72 -4.95 2.57
C GLY A 19 -0.78 -4.95 2.76
N THR A 20 -1.23 -5.37 3.93
CA THR A 20 -2.64 -5.33 4.31
C THR A 20 -2.89 -4.34 5.43
N ALA A 21 -4.06 -3.72 5.42
CA ALA A 21 -4.54 -2.84 6.48
C ALA A 21 -6.01 -3.16 6.80
N ASN A 22 -6.44 -2.80 8.01
CA ASN A 22 -7.86 -2.85 8.36
C ASN A 22 -8.56 -1.63 7.75
N GLY A 23 -9.54 -1.86 6.90
CA GLY A 23 -10.43 -0.83 6.36
C GLY A 23 -11.31 -0.22 7.45
N ARG A 24 -12.04 0.83 7.08
CA ARG A 24 -12.88 1.60 8.03
C ARG A 24 -14.04 0.79 8.60
N ARG A 25 -14.46 -0.28 7.93
CA ARG A 25 -15.53 -1.19 8.39
C ARG A 25 -14.96 -2.51 8.93
N GLY A 26 -13.64 -2.57 9.15
CA GLY A 26 -12.95 -3.77 9.64
C GLY A 26 -12.68 -4.82 8.56
N GLU A 27 -12.94 -4.51 7.29
CA GLU A 27 -12.57 -5.38 6.17
C GLU A 27 -11.06 -5.36 5.95
N MET A 28 -10.48 -6.48 5.50
CA MET A 28 -9.07 -6.49 5.09
C MET A 28 -8.93 -5.79 3.74
N LYS A 29 -8.01 -4.84 3.66
CA LYS A 29 -7.65 -4.14 2.43
C LYS A 29 -6.20 -4.39 2.09
N TYR A 30 -5.87 -4.32 0.80
CA TYR A 30 -4.49 -4.37 0.30
C TYR A 30 -4.05 -2.96 -0.06
N VAL A 31 -2.94 -2.54 0.53
CA VAL A 31 -2.37 -1.20 0.36
C VAL A 31 -1.04 -1.33 -0.35
N ALA A 32 -0.83 -0.51 -1.38
CA ALA A 32 0.47 -0.29 -1.97
C ALA A 32 0.88 1.17 -1.72
N ALA A 33 2.03 1.39 -1.09
CA ALA A 33 2.52 2.72 -0.75
C ALA A 33 4.00 2.87 -1.13
N CYS A 34 4.34 4.00 -1.78
CA CYS A 34 5.72 4.33 -2.06
C CYS A 34 6.42 4.73 -0.75
N ALA A 35 7.56 4.09 -0.44
CA ALA A 35 8.34 4.38 0.75
C ALA A 35 9.35 5.53 0.55
N ALA A 36 9.40 6.13 -0.65
CA ALA A 36 10.20 7.33 -0.88
C ALA A 36 9.59 8.50 -0.09
N GLU A 37 10.43 9.18 0.69
CA GLU A 37 10.06 10.40 1.38
C GLU A 37 9.54 11.43 0.36
N ASP A 38 8.52 12.20 0.72
CA ASP A 38 7.84 13.21 -0.14
C ASP A 38 7.12 12.71 -1.41
N CYS A 39 7.12 11.41 -1.72
CA CYS A 39 6.34 10.90 -2.84
C CYS A 39 4.82 10.94 -2.57
N GLY A 40 4.40 10.53 -1.38
CA GLY A 40 2.99 10.53 -0.96
C GLY A 40 2.06 9.60 -1.72
N TRP A 41 2.57 8.82 -2.69
CA TRP A 41 1.76 7.89 -3.47
C TRP A 41 1.35 6.68 -2.62
N ALA A 42 0.04 6.47 -2.49
CA ALA A 42 -0.54 5.29 -1.89
C ALA A 42 -1.90 4.97 -2.52
N VAL A 43 -2.22 3.68 -2.62
CA VAL A 43 -3.49 3.17 -3.14
C VAL A 43 -3.98 2.00 -2.29
N GLU A 44 -5.29 1.84 -2.21
CA GLU A 44 -5.98 0.77 -1.47
C GLU A 44 -6.91 0.01 -2.41
N TYR A 45 -6.90 -1.32 -2.30
CA TYR A 45 -7.75 -2.24 -3.06
C TYR A 45 -8.33 -3.34 -2.17
N ASP A 46 -9.37 -4.01 -2.68
CA ASP A 46 -9.99 -5.17 -2.03
C ASP A 46 -9.22 -6.48 -2.27
N ASP A 47 -8.31 -6.52 -3.25
CA ASP A 47 -7.51 -7.71 -3.60
C ASP A 47 -6.03 -7.37 -3.77
N VAL A 48 -5.16 -8.37 -3.55
CA VAL A 48 -3.69 -8.22 -3.65
C VAL A 48 -3.23 -7.99 -5.09
N THR A 49 -3.94 -8.54 -6.07
CA THR A 49 -3.59 -8.48 -7.49
C THR A 49 -3.55 -7.05 -8.04
N PRO A 50 -4.62 -6.23 -7.92
CA PRO A 50 -4.57 -4.84 -8.37
C PRO A 50 -3.57 -4.00 -7.58
N ALA A 51 -3.36 -4.28 -6.28
CA ALA A 51 -2.35 -3.60 -5.48
C ALA A 51 -0.92 -3.86 -6.02
N MET A 52 -0.62 -5.11 -6.37
CA MET A 52 0.66 -5.49 -6.97
C MET A 52 0.86 -4.90 -8.37
N VAL A 53 -0.18 -4.87 -9.21
CA VAL A 53 -0.12 -4.23 -10.53
C VAL A 53 0.16 -2.74 -10.41
N ALA A 54 -0.51 -2.05 -9.48
CA ALA A 54 -0.26 -0.63 -9.21
C ALA A 54 1.16 -0.40 -8.70
N ALA A 55 1.65 -1.26 -7.80
CA ALA A 55 3.02 -1.18 -7.29
C ALA A 55 4.07 -1.36 -8.40
N GLN A 56 3.85 -2.32 -9.30
CA GLN A 56 4.75 -2.57 -10.44
C GLN A 56 4.76 -1.42 -11.46
N GLY A 57 3.61 -0.75 -11.63
CA GLY A 57 3.46 0.38 -12.54
C GLY A 57 3.93 1.73 -11.97
N HIS A 58 4.14 1.84 -10.66
CA HIS A 58 4.55 3.08 -10.04
C HIS A 58 5.99 3.46 -10.43
N ARG A 59 6.16 4.64 -11.03
CA ARG A 59 7.46 5.23 -11.35
C ARG A 59 7.67 6.45 -10.46
N CYS A 60 8.35 6.24 -9.34
CA CYS A 60 8.69 7.33 -8.43
C CYS A 60 9.69 8.27 -9.11
N THR A 61 9.38 9.57 -9.13
CA THR A 61 10.28 10.62 -9.64
C THR A 61 11.08 11.29 -8.52
N VAL A 62 10.69 11.05 -7.26
CA VAL A 62 11.41 11.52 -6.08
C VAL A 62 12.62 10.60 -5.88
N ARG A 63 13.80 11.20 -5.71
CA ARG A 63 15.09 10.51 -5.58
C ARG A 63 15.60 10.58 -4.16
#